data_AF-A0A064CBH5-F1
#
_entry.id   AF-A0A064CBH5-F1
#
_cell.length_a   1.000
_cell.length_b   1.000
_cell.length_c   1.000
_cell.angle_alpha   90.00
_cell.angle_beta   90.00
_cell.angle_gamma   90.00
#
_symmetry.space_group_name_H-M   'P 1'
#
loop_
_entity.id
_entity.type
_entity.pdbx_description
1 polymer ?
#
loop_
_entity_poly.entity_id
_entity_poly.type
_entity_poly.pdbx_seq_one_letter_code
_entity_poly.pdbx_strand_id
1 'polypeptide(L)'
;MVLMAAPFVPDDDFIRISDICAAFGVPDDDRVLFWRWADELPSRRAVDELHSYVDVLIAERCRRPADDELGRLVMSGLTDDGIRRRIADVVAKPRSAAQPV
;
A
#
# COMPACT_ATOMS: atom_id res chain seq x y z
N MET A 1 -1.87 21.12 -35.06
CA MET A 1 -2.32 21.50 -33.72
C MET A 1 -1.98 20.33 -32.79
N VAL A 2 -0.82 20.38 -32.15
CA VAL A 2 -0.39 19.32 -31.21
C VAL A 2 -1.03 19.63 -29.87
N LEU A 3 -1.92 18.75 -29.40
CA LEU A 3 -2.43 18.81 -28.05
C LEU A 3 -1.24 18.50 -27.13
N MET A 4 -0.57 19.53 -26.58
CA MET A 4 0.38 19.32 -25.51
C MET A 4 -0.41 18.80 -24.32
N ALA A 5 -0.34 17.48 -24.09
CA ALA A 5 -0.85 16.89 -22.87
C ALA A 5 -0.22 17.66 -21.70
N ALA A 6 -1.06 18.23 -20.83
CA ALA A 6 -0.57 18.82 -19.60
C ALA A 6 0.30 17.76 -18.87
N PRO A 7 1.48 18.13 -18.33
CA PRO A 7 2.28 17.18 -17.59
C PRO A 7 1.43 16.63 -16.44
N PHE A 8 1.41 15.31 -16.28
CA PHE A 8 0.82 14.68 -15.11
C PHE A 8 1.55 15.22 -13.88
N VAL A 9 0.84 16.00 -13.06
CA VAL A 9 1.30 16.42 -11.74
C VAL A 9 0.69 15.42 -10.77
N PRO A 10 1.50 14.52 -10.18
CA PRO A 10 0.97 13.59 -9.19
C PRO A 10 0.48 14.37 -7.97
N ASP A 11 -0.68 14.00 -7.45
CA ASP A 11 -1.13 14.52 -6.15
C ASP A 11 -0.37 13.84 -4.99
N ASP A 12 -0.56 14.37 -3.79
CA ASP A 12 0.13 13.87 -2.58
C ASP A 12 -0.24 12.41 -2.28
N ASP A 13 -1.46 11.99 -2.64
CA ASP A 13 -1.91 10.61 -2.49
C ASP A 13 -1.17 9.66 -3.45
N PHE A 14 -0.87 10.11 -4.68
CA PHE A 14 -0.06 9.37 -5.65
C PHE A 14 1.34 9.10 -5.14
N ILE A 15 1.98 10.14 -4.63
CA ILE A 15 3.35 10.05 -4.14
C ILE A 15 3.37 9.10 -2.95
N ARG A 16 2.45 9.27 -2.00
CA ARG A 16 2.32 8.41 -0.81
C ARG A 16 2.13 6.94 -1.16
N ILE A 17 1.17 6.61 -2.02
CA ILE A 17 0.91 5.22 -2.41
C ILE A 17 2.09 4.63 -3.20
N SER A 18 2.71 5.42 -4.07
CA SER A 18 3.90 4.99 -4.79
C SER A 18 5.08 4.69 -3.87
N ASP A 19 5.31 5.52 -2.86
CA ASP A 19 6.36 5.32 -1.86
C ASP A 19 6.09 4.09 -1.00
N ILE A 20 4.82 3.87 -0.60
CA ILE A 20 4.38 2.66 0.12
C ILE A 20 4.65 1.40 -0.72
N CYS A 21 4.23 1.40 -1.98
CA CYS A 21 4.45 0.26 -2.88
C CYS A 21 5.95 0.00 -3.09
N ALA A 22 6.76 1.05 -3.28
CA ALA A 22 8.20 0.92 -3.43
C ALA A 22 8.86 0.37 -2.16
N ALA A 23 8.48 0.85 -0.98
CA ALA A 23 9.02 0.41 0.31
C ALA A 23 8.73 -1.08 0.59
N PHE A 24 7.57 -1.58 0.17
CA PHE A 24 7.19 -2.99 0.34
C PHE A 24 7.67 -3.90 -0.81
N GLY A 25 8.29 -3.34 -1.85
CA GLY A 25 8.73 -4.08 -3.02
C GLY A 25 7.56 -4.65 -3.82
N VAL A 26 6.45 -3.91 -3.89
CA VAL A 26 5.26 -4.24 -4.69
C VAL A 26 5.57 -4.01 -6.17
N PRO A 27 5.21 -4.94 -7.08
CA PRO A 27 5.35 -4.74 -8.52
C PRO A 27 4.61 -3.50 -9.01
N ASP A 28 5.15 -2.82 -10.02
CA ASP A 28 4.56 -1.58 -10.54
C ASP A 28 3.13 -1.76 -11.06
N ASP A 29 2.83 -2.93 -11.66
CA ASP A 29 1.50 -3.28 -12.15
C ASP A 29 0.45 -3.39 -11.03
N ASP A 30 0.87 -3.71 -9.80
CA ASP A 30 -0.02 -3.90 -8.66
C ASP A 30 -0.32 -2.57 -7.92
N ARG A 31 0.40 -1.48 -8.24
CA ARG A 31 0.21 -0.16 -7.60
C ARG A 31 -1.22 0.36 -7.72
N VAL A 32 -1.91 0.02 -8.82
CA VAL A 32 -3.31 0.39 -9.05
C VAL A 32 -4.26 -0.22 -8.01
N LEU A 33 -3.93 -1.41 -7.48
CA LEU A 33 -4.73 -2.06 -6.44
C LEU A 33 -4.60 -1.31 -5.10
N PHE A 34 -3.39 -0.87 -4.76
CA PHE A 34 -3.15 -0.07 -3.55
C PHE A 34 -3.88 1.27 -3.59
N TRP A 35 -3.91 1.89 -4.76
CA TRP A 35 -4.69 3.09 -5.00
C TRP A 35 -6.18 2.90 -4.76
N ARG A 36 -6.75 1.83 -5.33
CA ARG A 36 -8.15 1.47 -5.10
C ARG A 36 -8.42 1.20 -3.62
N TRP A 37 -7.56 0.41 -2.96
CA TRP A 37 -7.73 0.10 -1.54
C TRP A 37 -7.61 1.33 -0.65
N ALA A 38 -6.73 2.28 -0.96
CA ALA A 38 -6.61 3.53 -0.22
C ALA A 38 -7.92 4.33 -0.19
N ASP A 39 -8.72 4.26 -1.27
CA ASP A 39 -10.02 4.93 -1.38
C ASP A 39 -11.18 4.10 -0.77
N GLU A 40 -11.12 2.78 -0.89
CA GLU A 40 -12.19 1.87 -0.42
C GLU A 40 -12.06 1.43 1.05
N LEU A 41 -10.90 1.63 1.68
CA LEU A 41 -10.70 1.33 3.10
C LEU A 41 -11.49 2.32 3.97
N PRO A 42 -12.09 1.87 5.09
CA PRO A 42 -11.93 0.55 5.72
C PRO A 42 -13.08 -0.43 5.38
N SER A 43 -13.62 -0.42 4.15
CA SER A 43 -14.68 -1.36 3.79
C SER A 43 -14.20 -2.81 3.97
N ARG A 44 -15.07 -3.69 4.48
CA ARG A 44 -14.73 -5.09 4.77
C ARG A 44 -14.13 -5.80 3.56
N ARG A 45 -14.69 -5.55 2.38
CA ARG A 45 -14.21 -6.12 1.12
C ARG A 45 -12.79 -5.66 0.80
N ALA A 46 -12.50 -4.36 0.88
CA ALA A 46 -11.17 -3.84 0.61
C ALA A 46 -10.13 -4.36 1.61
N VAL A 47 -10.52 -4.49 2.89
CA VAL A 47 -9.68 -5.10 3.94
C VAL A 47 -9.36 -6.55 3.61
N ASP A 48 -10.37 -7.37 3.29
CA ASP A 48 -10.19 -8.80 3.00
C ASP A 48 -9.33 -9.01 1.74
N GLU A 49 -9.52 -8.19 0.70
CA GLU A 49 -8.72 -8.24 -0.53
C GLU A 49 -7.26 -7.81 -0.28
N LEU A 50 -7.04 -6.71 0.44
CA LEU A 50 -5.69 -6.25 0.81
C LEU A 50 -4.97 -7.30 1.68
N HIS A 51 -5.66 -7.86 2.67
CA HIS A 51 -5.11 -8.90 3.54
C HIS A 51 -4.67 -10.13 2.74
N SER A 52 -5.50 -10.59 1.80
CA SER A 52 -5.17 -11.72 0.94
C SER A 52 -3.94 -11.45 0.07
N TYR A 53 -3.80 -10.22 -0.45
CA TYR A 53 -2.63 -9.83 -1.21
C TYR A 53 -1.36 -9.77 -0.34
N VAL A 54 -1.47 -9.18 0.85
CA VAL A 54 -0.36 -9.12 1.82
C VAL A 54 0.09 -10.53 2.24
N ASP A 55 -0.81 -11.48 2.43
CA ASP A 55 -0.44 -12.87 2.76
C ASP A 55 0.43 -13.50 1.68
N VAL A 56 0.14 -13.23 0.40
CA VAL A 56 0.97 -13.71 -0.72
C VAL A 56 2.36 -13.07 -0.69
N LEU A 57 2.45 -11.77 -0.41
CA LEU A 57 3.75 -11.10 -0.28
C LEU A 57 4.54 -11.60 0.92
N ILE A 58 3.90 -11.84 2.07
CA ILE A 58 4.54 -12.45 3.25
C ILE A 58 5.07 -13.83 2.88
N ALA A 59 4.26 -14.68 2.23
CA ALA A 59 4.66 -16.01 1.80
C ALA A 59 5.84 -15.99 0.81
N GLU A 60 5.86 -15.04 -0.13
CA GLU A 60 7.00 -14.82 -1.02
C GLU A 60 8.26 -14.49 -0.23
N ARG A 61 8.18 -13.55 0.72
CA ARG A 61 9.33 -13.08 1.52
C ARG A 61 9.85 -14.12 2.50
N CYS A 62 8.97 -14.99 3.02
CA CYS A 62 9.35 -16.17 3.77
C CYS A 62 10.17 -17.16 2.91
N ARG A 63 9.82 -17.31 1.62
CA ARG A 63 10.57 -18.18 0.70
C ARG A 63 11.85 -17.52 0.16
N ARG A 64 11.80 -16.21 -0.09
CA ARG A 64 12.90 -15.41 -0.65
C ARG A 64 13.00 -14.10 0.13
N PRO A 65 13.86 -14.05 1.15
CA PRO A 65 14.10 -12.83 1.89
C PRO A 65 14.54 -11.69 0.97
N ALA A 66 13.99 -10.51 1.18
CA ALA A 66 14.37 -9.28 0.49
C ALA A 66 14.60 -8.17 1.53
N ASP A 67 15.50 -7.23 1.22
CA ASP A 67 15.88 -6.13 2.13
C ASP A 67 14.95 -4.91 2.04
N ASP A 68 13.66 -5.18 1.84
CA ASP A 68 12.59 -4.18 1.83
C ASP A 68 11.87 -4.12 3.17
N GLU A 69 10.99 -3.12 3.33
CA GLU A 69 10.30 -2.88 4.60
C GLU A 69 9.44 -4.09 5.01
N LEU A 70 8.82 -4.78 4.04
CA LEU A 70 8.03 -5.97 4.33
C LEU A 70 8.92 -7.13 4.81
N GLY A 71 10.09 -7.34 4.19
CA GLY A 71 11.07 -8.33 4.63
C GLY A 71 11.54 -8.05 6.06
N ARG A 72 11.77 -6.78 6.41
CA ARG A 72 12.08 -6.37 7.80
C ARG A 72 10.94 -6.68 8.76
N LEU A 73 9.69 -6.42 8.37
CA LEU A 73 8.51 -6.76 9.17
C LEU A 73 8.38 -8.26 9.39
N VAL A 74 8.56 -9.07 8.34
CA VAL A 74 8.56 -10.54 8.44
C VAL A 74 9.66 -11.04 9.38
N MET A 75 10.86 -10.48 9.30
CA MET A 75 11.98 -10.85 10.19
C MET A 75 11.85 -10.33 11.62
N SER A 76 11.00 -9.31 11.87
CA SER A 76 10.83 -8.71 13.19
C SER A 76 10.12 -9.61 14.21
N GLY A 77 9.56 -10.75 13.76
CA GLY A 77 8.78 -11.65 14.61
C GLY A 77 7.35 -11.19 14.84
N LEU A 78 6.88 -10.20 14.08
CA LEU A 78 5.48 -9.80 14.06
C LEU A 78 4.61 -10.95 13.50
N THR A 79 3.39 -11.11 14.01
CA THR A 79 2.45 -12.07 13.42
C THR A 79 1.93 -11.56 12.08
N ASP A 80 1.54 -12.47 11.19
CA ASP A 80 0.93 -12.12 9.90
C ASP A 80 -0.26 -11.16 10.07
N ASP A 81 -1.09 -11.36 11.11
CA ASP A 81 -2.16 -10.44 11.51
C ASP A 81 -1.67 -9.02 11.82
N GLY A 82 -0.55 -8.92 12.54
CA GLY A 82 0.07 -7.64 12.86
C GLY A 82 0.59 -6.93 11.60
N ILE A 83 1.18 -7.70 10.67
CA ILE A 83 1.75 -7.15 9.43
C ILE A 83 0.61 -6.64 8.54
N ARG A 84 -0.44 -7.45 8.37
CA ARG A 84 -1.66 -7.07 7.64
C ARG A 84 -2.29 -5.80 8.18
N ARG A 85 -2.48 -5.72 9.50
CA ARG A 85 -3.04 -4.52 10.14
C ARG A 85 -2.16 -3.30 9.91
N ARG A 86 -0.84 -3.44 10.07
CA ARG A 86 0.11 -2.34 9.88
C ARG A 86 0.08 -1.81 8.45
N ILE A 87 0.02 -2.70 7.46
CA ILE A 87 -0.08 -2.32 6.05
C ILE A 87 -1.42 -1.66 5.77
N ALA A 88 -2.53 -2.20 6.27
CA ALA A 88 -3.85 -1.58 6.13
C ALA A 88 -3.89 -0.16 6.72
N ASP A 89 -3.28 0.05 7.89
CA ASP A 89 -3.18 1.38 8.52
C ASP A 89 -2.34 2.35 7.68
N VAL A 90 -1.28 1.87 7.04
CA VAL A 90 -0.40 2.69 6.17
C VAL A 90 -1.08 3.00 4.83
N VAL A 91 -1.83 2.06 4.26
CA VAL A 91 -2.50 2.23 2.95
C VAL A 91 -3.75 3.09 3.07
N ALA A 92 -4.52 2.95 4.15
CA ALA A 92 -5.71 3.75 4.40
C ALA A 92 -5.38 5.25 4.26
N LYS A 93 -6.28 6.00 3.64
CA LYS A 93 -6.13 7.46 3.56
C LYS A 93 -5.95 8.01 4.98
N PRO A 94 -4.97 8.91 5.20
CA PRO A 94 -4.87 9.60 6.46
C PRO A 94 -6.21 10.28 6.70
N ARG A 95 -6.82 10.05 7.86
CA ARG A 95 -8.03 10.75 8.24
C ARG A 95 -7.68 12.22 8.21
N SER A 96 -8.13 12.94 7.18
CA SER A 96 -8.00 14.40 7.14
C SER A 96 -8.52 14.89 8.48
N ALA A 97 -7.62 15.47 9.27
CA ALA A 97 -8.03 16.22 10.43
C ALA A 97 -9.03 17.23 9.89
N ALA A 98 -10.32 17.00 10.16
CA ALA A 98 -11.35 17.97 9.87
C ALA A 98 -10.87 19.25 10.51
N GLN A 99 -10.48 20.24 9.70
CA GLN A 99 -10.22 21.57 10.22
C GLN A 99 -11.52 22.01 10.88
N PRO A 100 -11.52 22.33 12.18
CA PRO A 100 -12.72 22.84 12.81
C PRO A 100 -13.07 24.18 12.15
N VAL A 101 -14.31 24.29 11.70
CA VAL A 101 -14.93 25.54 11.23
C VAL A 101 -15.11 26.52 12.37
#